data_AF-A0A1I9GE26-F1
#
_entry.id   AF-A0A1I9GE26-F1
#
_cell.length_a   1.000
_cell.length_b   1.000
_cell.length_c   1.000
_cell.angle_alpha   90.00
_cell.angle_beta   90.00
_cell.angle_gamma   90.00
#
_symmetry.space_group_name_H-M   'P 1'
#
loop_
_entity.id
_entity.type
_entity.pdbx_description
1 polymer ?
#
loop_
_entity_poly.entity_id
_entity_poly.type
_entity_poly.pdbx_seq_one_letter_code
_entity_poly.pdbx_strand_id
1 'polypeptide(L)'
;MIFLGGKLKRLFSSLISEWILALGDEANDDAITSKDKAVRWKFEQLDVNNNSRLERKEWKSYRNELRLLNKVRKCGRNFLRFCDRDGNKQIRLDEWLNCTIYG
;
A
#
# COMPACT_ATOMS: atom_id res chain seq x y z
N MET A 1 1.26 -1.39 -22.93
CA MET A 1 1.63 -1.67 -21.53
C MET A 1 1.43 -0.40 -20.68
N ILE A 2 0.22 0.19 -20.62
CA ILE A 2 0.01 1.53 -20.01
C ILE A 2 -1.42 1.73 -19.45
N PHE A 3 -1.97 0.78 -18.66
CA PHE A 3 -3.33 0.96 -18.09
C PHE A 3 -3.46 0.49 -16.63
N LEU A 4 -2.36 0.48 -15.87
CA LEU A 4 -2.37 0.16 -14.43
C LEU A 4 -2.48 1.39 -13.51
N GLY A 5 -2.13 2.60 -13.99
CA GLY A 5 -1.99 3.80 -13.16
C GLY A 5 -3.28 4.36 -12.54
N GLY A 6 -4.44 4.24 -13.20
CA GLY A 6 -5.68 4.87 -12.73
C GLY A 6 -6.37 4.19 -11.54
N LYS A 7 -6.21 2.88 -11.39
CA LYS A 7 -6.85 2.10 -10.31
C LYS A 7 -5.96 1.97 -9.08
N LEU A 8 -4.64 2.01 -9.28
CA LEU A 8 -3.65 2.03 -8.22
C LEU A 8 -3.72 3.35 -7.44
N LYS A 9 -3.84 4.49 -8.14
CA LYS A 9 -4.10 5.82 -7.52
C LYS A 9 -5.35 5.85 -6.62
N ARG A 10 -6.40 5.09 -6.95
CA ARG A 10 -7.64 5.02 -6.14
C ARG A 10 -7.46 4.19 -4.87
N LEU A 11 -6.61 3.17 -4.92
CA LEU A 11 -6.23 2.37 -3.75
C LEU A 11 -5.49 3.27 -2.73
N PHE A 12 -4.57 4.12 -3.21
CA PHE A 12 -3.90 5.13 -2.39
C PHE A 12 -4.83 6.20 -1.85
N SER A 13 -5.81 6.66 -2.63
CA SER A 13 -6.83 7.58 -2.12
C SER A 13 -7.59 6.99 -0.93
N SER A 14 -7.87 5.68 -0.94
CA SER A 14 -8.50 4.99 0.20
C SER A 14 -7.58 4.98 1.42
N LEU A 15 -6.28 4.69 1.21
CA LEU A 15 -5.29 4.65 2.28
C LEU A 15 -5.03 6.02 2.92
N ILE A 16 -4.98 7.08 2.11
CA ILE A 16 -4.84 8.46 2.59
C ILE A 16 -6.08 8.84 3.43
N SER A 17 -7.29 8.50 2.97
CA SER A 17 -8.50 8.75 3.74
C SER A 17 -8.54 7.95 5.06
N GLU A 18 -8.15 6.68 5.06
CA GLU A 18 -7.99 5.88 6.28
C GLU A 18 -6.99 6.53 7.26
N TRP A 19 -5.86 7.01 6.74
CA TRP A 19 -4.80 7.65 7.53
C TRP A 19 -5.23 8.99 8.13
N ILE A 20 -5.87 9.86 7.34
CA ILE A 20 -6.42 11.13 7.79
C ILE A 20 -7.47 10.92 8.89
N LEU A 21 -8.36 9.93 8.72
CA LEU A 21 -9.37 9.59 9.73
C LEU A 21 -8.74 9.00 11.00
N ALA A 22 -7.60 8.31 10.88
CA ALA A 22 -6.90 7.69 12.01
C ALA A 22 -6.04 8.69 12.82
N LEU A 23 -5.49 9.74 12.19
CA LEU A 23 -4.53 10.66 12.82
C LEU A 23 -5.00 12.11 13.02
N GLY A 24 -6.13 12.54 12.44
CA GLY A 24 -6.66 13.90 12.66
C GLY A 24 -5.89 15.03 11.94
N ASP A 25 -6.00 16.26 12.46
CA ASP A 25 -5.63 17.56 11.83
C ASP A 25 -4.12 17.80 11.53
N GLU A 26 -3.24 16.80 11.69
CA GLU A 26 -1.82 16.91 11.29
C GLU A 26 -1.59 16.74 9.76
N ALA A 27 -2.66 16.80 8.96
CA ALA A 27 -2.65 16.58 7.52
C ALA A 27 -2.43 17.88 6.70
N ASN A 28 -1.85 18.93 7.28
CA ASN A 28 -1.58 20.20 6.58
C ASN A 28 -0.26 20.21 5.79
N ASP A 29 0.15 19.05 5.28
CA ASP A 29 1.41 18.82 4.57
C ASP A 29 1.18 18.54 3.08
N ASP A 30 2.16 18.94 2.25
CA ASP A 30 2.19 18.70 0.80
C ASP A 30 1.65 17.31 0.43
N ALA A 31 0.85 17.23 -0.65
CA ALA A 31 0.16 15.99 -1.04
C ALA A 31 1.11 14.79 -1.29
N ILE A 32 2.40 15.03 -1.51
CA ILE A 32 3.45 13.99 -1.61
C ILE A 32 3.83 13.48 -0.21
N THR A 33 4.07 14.38 0.74
CA THR A 33 4.35 14.07 2.15
C THR A 33 3.17 13.32 2.81
N SER A 34 1.94 13.77 2.54
CA SER A 34 0.73 13.09 3.02
C SER A 34 0.56 11.68 2.44
N LYS A 35 1.00 11.45 1.19
CA LYS A 35 1.04 10.11 0.59
C LYS A 35 2.11 9.23 1.22
N ASP A 36 3.32 9.76 1.38
CA ASP A 36 4.45 9.03 1.97
C ASP A 36 4.11 8.58 3.40
N LYS A 37 3.59 9.49 4.22
CA LYS A 37 3.15 9.18 5.59
C LYS A 37 2.01 8.13 5.62
N ALA A 38 0.98 8.26 4.79
CA ALA A 38 -0.12 7.29 4.74
C ALA A 38 0.33 5.89 4.29
N VAL A 39 1.26 5.84 3.32
CA VAL A 39 1.82 4.60 2.79
C VAL A 39 2.71 3.91 3.83
N ARG A 40 3.54 4.67 4.57
CA ARG A 40 4.36 4.16 5.69
C ARG A 40 3.51 3.67 6.85
N TRP A 41 2.53 4.46 7.30
CA TRP A 41 1.60 4.06 8.35
C TRP A 41 0.90 2.76 8.00
N LYS A 42 0.45 2.59 6.75
CA LYS A 42 -0.19 1.33 6.35
C LYS A 42 0.79 0.16 6.36
N PHE A 43 2.05 0.37 6.01
CA PHE A 43 3.08 -0.66 6.09
C PHE A 43 3.27 -1.11 7.54
N GLU A 44 3.42 -0.17 8.47
CA GLU A 44 3.58 -0.43 9.91
C GLU A 44 2.37 -1.19 10.48
N GLN A 45 1.15 -0.84 10.08
CA GLN A 45 -0.07 -1.55 10.49
C GLN A 45 -0.14 -3.00 9.98
N LEU A 46 0.54 -3.31 8.87
CA LEU A 46 0.55 -4.65 8.29
C LEU A 46 1.73 -5.50 8.80
N ASP A 47 2.81 -4.86 9.24
CA ASP A 47 4.01 -5.50 9.81
C ASP A 47 3.78 -5.89 11.28
N VAL A 48 2.95 -6.91 11.50
CA VAL A 48 2.51 -7.35 12.84
C VAL A 48 3.70 -7.85 13.67
N ASN A 49 4.70 -8.45 13.02
CA ASN A 49 5.88 -8.97 13.71
C ASN A 49 7.02 -7.94 13.86
N ASN A 50 6.85 -6.73 13.31
CA ASN A 50 7.83 -5.63 13.32
C ASN A 50 9.21 -6.00 12.78
N ASN A 51 9.27 -6.90 11.79
CA ASN A 51 10.53 -7.32 11.17
C ASN A 51 10.96 -6.39 10.00
N SER A 52 10.21 -5.29 9.77
CA SER A 52 10.38 -4.34 8.67
C SER A 52 10.16 -4.94 7.27
N ARG A 53 9.39 -6.03 7.18
CA ARG A 53 9.17 -6.80 5.94
C ARG A 53 7.79 -7.45 5.96
N LEU A 54 6.96 -7.14 4.97
CA LEU A 54 5.66 -7.81 4.86
C LEU A 54 5.81 -9.23 4.32
N GLU A 55 5.63 -10.21 5.20
CA GLU A 55 5.68 -11.63 4.85
C GLU A 55 4.36 -12.12 4.27
N ARG A 56 4.41 -13.32 3.66
CA ARG A 56 3.24 -13.98 3.07
C ARG A 56 2.03 -14.10 3.97
N LYS A 57 2.23 -14.25 5.27
CA LYS A 57 1.12 -14.38 6.22
C LYS A 57 0.43 -13.04 6.45
N GLU A 58 1.20 -11.98 6.57
CA GLU A 58 0.74 -10.62 6.88
C GLU A 58 -0.01 -9.99 5.71
N TRP A 59 0.60 -9.99 4.52
CA TRP A 59 -0.03 -9.40 3.36
C TRP A 59 -1.21 -10.22 2.82
N LYS A 60 -1.31 -11.53 3.13
CA LYS A 60 -2.42 -12.38 2.67
C LYS A 60 -3.76 -11.91 3.23
N SER A 61 -3.79 -11.43 4.48
CA SER A 61 -5.01 -10.85 5.07
C SER A 61 -5.41 -9.59 4.31
N TYR A 62 -4.47 -8.66 4.15
CA TYR A 62 -4.67 -7.42 3.41
C TYR A 62 -5.10 -7.65 1.95
N ARG A 63 -4.55 -8.67 1.29
CA ARG A 63 -4.96 -9.06 -0.06
C ARG A 63 -6.42 -9.49 -0.12
N ASN A 64 -6.93 -10.16 0.91
CA ASN A 64 -8.34 -10.55 0.97
C ASN A 64 -9.23 -9.33 1.16
N GLU A 65 -8.84 -8.36 1.98
CA GLU A 65 -9.52 -7.06 2.10
C GLU A 65 -9.57 -6.32 0.76
N LEU A 66 -8.43 -6.23 0.05
CA LEU A 66 -8.38 -5.63 -1.29
C LEU A 66 -9.22 -6.37 -2.34
N ARG A 67 -9.47 -7.67 -2.16
CA ARG A 67 -10.35 -8.45 -3.04
C ARG A 67 -11.82 -8.14 -2.79
N LEU A 68 -12.19 -7.81 -1.56
CA LEU A 68 -13.55 -7.38 -1.18
C LEU A 68 -13.85 -5.98 -1.72
N LEU A 69 -12.83 -5.15 -1.88
CA LEU A 69 -12.94 -3.87 -2.55
C LEU A 69 -13.09 -4.06 -4.07
N ASN A 70 -14.34 -4.16 -4.54
CA ASN A 70 -14.72 -4.34 -5.96
C ASN A 70 -13.98 -3.39 -6.93
N LYS A 71 -13.64 -2.18 -6.46
CA LYS A 71 -12.91 -1.15 -7.23
C LYS A 71 -11.44 -1.51 -7.52
N VAL A 72 -10.81 -2.34 -6.68
CA VAL A 72 -9.37 -2.68 -6.76
C VAL A 72 -9.09 -4.19 -6.84
N ARG A 73 -10.12 -5.03 -6.94
CA ARG A 73 -10.07 -6.50 -7.07
C ARG A 73 -9.13 -7.05 -8.17
N LYS A 74 -8.86 -6.28 -9.23
CA LYS A 74 -7.87 -6.64 -10.28
C LYS A 74 -6.44 -6.25 -9.89
N CYS A 75 -6.25 -5.09 -9.27
CA CYS A 75 -4.96 -4.63 -8.77
C CYS A 75 -4.51 -5.47 -7.57
N GLY A 76 -5.35 -5.66 -6.55
CA GLY A 76 -5.02 -6.48 -5.37
C GLY A 76 -4.70 -7.96 -5.67
N ARG A 77 -5.07 -8.46 -6.86
CA ARG A 77 -4.69 -9.82 -7.29
C ARG A 77 -3.19 -9.95 -7.59
N ASN A 78 -2.59 -8.92 -8.18
CA ASN A 78 -1.19 -8.89 -8.62
C ASN A 78 -0.34 -7.84 -7.89
N PHE A 79 -0.92 -7.06 -6.99
CA PHE A 79 -0.24 -5.98 -6.28
C PHE A 79 1.05 -6.45 -5.61
N LEU A 80 1.02 -7.59 -4.92
CA LEU A 80 2.24 -8.15 -4.34
C LEU A 80 3.33 -8.39 -5.39
N ARG A 81 2.96 -9.06 -6.48
CA ARG A 81 3.90 -9.40 -7.56
C ARG A 81 4.38 -8.18 -8.33
N PHE A 82 3.72 -7.04 -8.16
CA PHE A 82 4.11 -5.76 -8.74
C PHE A 82 5.07 -5.01 -7.81
N CYS A 83 4.88 -5.11 -6.49
CA CYS A 83 5.75 -4.47 -5.52
C CYS A 83 7.01 -5.29 -5.18
N ASP A 84 6.90 -6.61 -5.12
CA ASP A 84 7.99 -7.58 -4.92
C ASP A 84 8.85 -7.64 -6.19
N ARG A 85 9.85 -6.75 -6.29
CA ARG A 85 10.69 -6.62 -7.49
C ARG A 85 11.79 -7.66 -7.53
N ASP A 86 12.30 -8.07 -6.38
CA ASP A 86 13.35 -9.07 -6.27
C ASP A 86 12.82 -10.52 -6.25
N GLY A 87 11.50 -10.70 -6.10
CA GLY A 87 10.83 -12.00 -6.17
C GLY A 87 11.02 -12.85 -4.91
N ASN A 88 11.47 -12.25 -3.81
CA ASN A 88 11.77 -12.97 -2.56
C ASN A 88 10.50 -13.33 -1.75
N LYS A 89 9.31 -12.95 -2.23
CA LYS A 89 7.98 -13.16 -1.60
C LYS A 89 7.77 -12.38 -0.30
N GLN A 90 8.63 -11.41 -0.04
CA GLN A 90 8.54 -10.41 1.03
C GLN A 90 8.44 -9.04 0.35
N ILE A 91 7.87 -8.06 1.05
CA ILE A 91 7.94 -6.66 0.59
C ILE A 91 8.63 -5.87 1.66
N ARG A 92 9.77 -5.27 1.31
CA ARG A 92 10.43 -4.28 2.17
C ARG A 92 9.80 -2.89 2.01
N LEU A 93 10.09 -2.00 2.95
CA LEU A 93 9.59 -0.63 2.91
C LEU A 93 10.02 0.12 1.62
N ASP A 94 11.23 -0.10 1.12
CA ASP A 94 11.72 0.50 -0.13
C ASP A 94 10.90 0.02 -1.34
N GLU A 95 10.62 -1.27 -1.42
CA GLU A 95 9.81 -1.88 -2.48
C GLU A 95 8.36 -1.40 -2.42
N TRP A 96 7.82 -1.31 -1.21
CA TRP A 96 6.50 -0.76 -0.94
C TRP A 96 6.39 0.69 -1.42
N LEU A 97 7.28 1.59 -0.98
CA LEU A 97 7.29 3.00 -1.39
C LEU A 97 7.49 3.15 -2.90
N ASN A 98 8.39 2.37 -3.50
CA ASN A 98 8.65 2.40 -4.93
C ASN A 98 7.43 1.95 -5.76
N CYS A 99 6.70 0.96 -5.28
CA CYS A 99 5.49 0.46 -5.93
C CYS A 99 4.28 1.42 -5.81
N THR A 100 4.32 2.32 -4.83
CA THR A 100 3.14 3.07 -4.37
C THR A 100 3.21 4.56 -4.69
N ILE A 101 4.39 5.17 -4.53
CA ILE A 101 4.62 6.60 -4.70
C ILE A 101 5.34 6.87 -6.03
N TYR A 102 6.37 6.09 -6.32
CA TYR A 102 7.28 6.31 -7.45
C TYR A 102 6.98 5.46 -8.70
N GLY A 103 6.02 4.54 -8.60
CA GLY A 103 5.72 3.49 -9.59
C GLY A 103 4.57 3.76 -10.55
#